data_AF-A0A2V9PKI5-F1
#
_entry.id   AF-A0A2V9PKI5-F1
#
_cell.length_a   1.000
_cell.length_b   1.000
_cell.length_c   1.000
_cell.angle_alpha   90.00
_cell.angle_beta   90.00
_cell.angle_gamma   90.00
#
_symmetry.space_group_name_H-M   'P 1'
#
loop_
_entity.id
_entity.type
_entity.pdbx_description
1 polymer ?
#
loop_
_entity_poly.entity_id
_entity_poly.type
_entity_poly.pdbx_seq_one_letter_code
_entity_poly.pdbx_strand_id
1 'polypeptide(L)'
;MYELTGKQAFGVFFVLFLLVASPAAFAQSIHINLRSNINPSPGTNVYSDVVAEGNYAYVSSWHNTSGVWIFDVSNPDAPSLVTHYNPGYTKNMQGIEVLNGVGYFADDGGGGVHIVDLSNPVLP
;
A
#
# COMPACT_ATOMS: atom_id res chain seq x y z
N MET A 1 -53.57 70.72 1.19
CA MET A 1 -54.02 71.18 -0.14
C MET A 1 -52.86 72.00 -0.70
N TYR A 2 -51.85 71.50 -1.43
CA TYR A 2 -51.73 70.37 -2.35
C TYR A 2 -50.25 69.91 -2.42
N GLU A 3 -50.02 68.64 -2.76
CA GLU A 3 -48.72 68.03 -3.07
C GLU A 3 -48.11 68.55 -4.39
N LEU A 4 -46.78 68.38 -4.55
CA LEU A 4 -46.08 67.61 -5.61
C LEU A 4 -44.61 68.10 -5.69
N THR A 5 -43.62 67.34 -5.22
CA THR A 5 -42.96 66.18 -5.86
C THR A 5 -42.18 66.53 -7.15
N GLY A 6 -40.85 66.51 -7.04
CA GLY A 6 -39.89 66.47 -8.14
C GLY A 6 -38.47 66.71 -7.60
N LYS A 7 -37.39 66.06 -7.99
CA LYS A 7 -37.10 65.01 -8.97
C LYS A 7 -35.68 64.50 -8.62
N GLN A 8 -35.54 63.18 -8.53
CA GLN A 8 -34.37 62.34 -8.85
C GLN A 8 -32.95 62.93 -8.68
N ALA A 9 -32.18 62.38 -7.74
CA ALA A 9 -30.72 62.40 -7.78
C ALA A 9 -30.16 60.97 -7.63
N PHE A 10 -29.43 60.56 -8.66
CA PHE A 10 -28.70 59.30 -8.81
C PHE A 10 -27.63 59.16 -7.70
N GLY A 11 -27.51 58.00 -7.04
CA GLY A 11 -26.55 57.82 -5.96
C GLY A 11 -26.23 56.37 -5.59
N VAL A 12 -25.39 55.75 -6.42
CA VAL A 12 -24.34 54.77 -6.05
C VAL A 12 -24.74 53.44 -5.36
N PHE A 13 -24.54 52.37 -6.13
CA PHE A 13 -24.40 50.96 -5.75
C PHE A 13 -23.53 50.76 -4.49
N PHE A 14 -24.01 49.98 -3.51
CA PHE A 14 -23.14 49.15 -2.68
C PHE A 14 -23.85 47.83 -2.36
N VAL A 15 -23.45 46.79 -3.10
CA VAL A 15 -23.81 45.40 -2.84
C VAL A 15 -23.14 45.00 -1.54
N LEU A 16 -23.92 44.65 -0.52
CA LEU A 16 -23.40 44.10 0.73
C LEU A 16 -22.86 42.69 0.43
N PHE A 17 -21.54 42.54 0.48
CA PHE A 17 -20.86 41.26 0.29
C PHE A 17 -21.26 40.30 1.43
N LEU A 18 -21.93 39.21 1.07
CA LEU A 18 -22.25 38.13 2.01
C LEU A 18 -20.92 37.43 2.32
N LEU A 19 -20.41 37.59 3.55
CA LEU A 19 -19.25 36.83 4.02
C LEU A 19 -19.69 35.37 4.12
N VAL A 20 -19.50 34.60 3.04
CA VAL A 20 -19.46 33.15 3.15
C VAL A 20 -18.19 32.86 3.95
N ALA A 21 -18.35 32.64 5.25
CA ALA A 21 -17.34 31.92 6.00
C ALA A 21 -17.27 30.54 5.36
N SER A 22 -16.36 30.34 4.41
CA SER A 22 -15.95 28.98 4.09
C SER A 22 -15.40 28.44 5.40
N PRO A 23 -15.94 27.35 5.98
CA PRO A 23 -15.16 26.59 6.92
C PRO A 23 -13.91 26.21 6.14
N ALA A 24 -12.79 26.88 6.42
CA ALA A 24 -11.51 26.49 5.89
C ALA A 24 -11.37 25.03 6.28
N ALA A 25 -11.40 24.18 5.26
CA ALA A 25 -11.59 22.75 5.40
C ALA A 25 -10.54 22.21 6.36
N PHE A 26 -10.96 21.70 7.51
CA PHE A 26 -10.12 20.85 8.34
C PHE A 26 -10.06 19.46 7.70
N ALA A 27 -9.51 19.37 6.50
CA ALA A 27 -8.96 18.12 6.02
C ALA A 27 -7.53 18.06 6.56
N GLN A 28 -7.32 17.37 7.69
CA GLN A 28 -5.96 16.94 8.01
C GLN A 28 -5.50 16.05 6.85
N SER A 29 -4.46 16.51 6.15
CA SER A 29 -3.84 15.73 5.09
C SER A 29 -3.33 14.44 5.72
N ILE A 30 -3.81 13.30 5.23
CA ILE A 30 -3.22 12.01 5.57
C ILE A 30 -1.72 12.07 5.23
N HIS A 31 -0.85 11.89 6.22
CA HIS A 31 0.60 11.92 6.05
C HIS A 31 1.15 10.52 5.73
N ILE A 32 0.60 9.91 4.67
CA ILE A 32 1.02 8.58 4.19
C ILE A 32 1.69 8.76 2.83
N ASN A 33 2.98 8.42 2.76
CA ASN A 33 3.76 8.44 1.52
C ASN A 33 4.20 7.02 1.17
N LEU A 34 3.90 6.57 -0.05
CA LEU A 34 4.46 5.34 -0.60
C LEU A 34 5.97 5.56 -0.83
N ARG A 35 6.80 4.67 -0.29
CA ARG A 35 8.28 4.75 -0.45
C ARG A 35 8.77 4.04 -1.71
N SER A 36 8.25 2.85 -1.98
CA SER A 36 8.63 2.04 -3.14
C SER A 36 7.56 0.99 -3.45
N ASN A 37 7.62 0.42 -4.66
CA ASN A 37 6.81 -0.73 -5.07
C ASN A 37 7.68 -1.66 -5.92
N ILE A 38 7.66 -2.96 -5.61
CA ILE A 38 8.38 -3.99 -6.36
C ILE A 38 7.40 -5.08 -6.76
N ASN A 39 7.46 -5.46 -8.02
CA ASN A 39 6.74 -6.60 -8.56
C ASN A 39 7.75 -7.53 -9.26
N PRO A 40 8.28 -8.56 -8.58
CA PRO A 40 9.35 -9.39 -9.11
C PRO A 40 8.92 -10.24 -10.31
N SER A 41 7.63 -10.53 -10.45
CA SER A 41 7.11 -11.26 -11.60
C SER A 41 5.83 -10.60 -12.10
N PRO A 42 5.95 -9.63 -13.02
CA PRO A 42 4.81 -8.98 -13.65
C PRO A 42 4.00 -10.01 -14.46
N GLY A 43 2.72 -10.18 -14.14
CA GLY A 43 1.85 -11.20 -14.72
C GLY A 43 0.63 -11.48 -13.84
N THR A 44 0.13 -12.71 -13.86
CA THR A 44 -1.05 -13.17 -13.11
C THR A 44 -0.76 -13.58 -11.67
N ASN A 45 0.39 -13.19 -11.11
CA ASN A 45 0.70 -13.54 -9.73
C ASN A 45 -0.19 -12.79 -8.77
N VAL A 46 -0.60 -13.51 -7.75
CA VAL A 46 -1.29 -12.92 -6.63
C VAL A 46 -0.37 -13.08 -5.42
N TYR A 47 -0.04 -11.95 -4.81
CA TYR A 47 0.65 -11.91 -3.53
C TYR A 47 -0.42 -11.94 -2.43
N SER A 48 -0.23 -12.79 -1.42
CA SER A 48 -1.26 -13.09 -0.40
C SER A 48 -0.92 -12.54 0.98
N ASP A 49 0.32 -12.73 1.43
CA ASP A 49 0.75 -12.38 2.79
C ASP A 49 2.21 -11.91 2.79
N VAL A 50 2.60 -11.19 3.83
CA VAL A 50 3.95 -10.65 4.01
C VAL A 50 4.38 -10.67 5.48
N VAL A 51 5.59 -11.16 5.73
CA VAL A 51 6.27 -11.05 7.02
C VAL A 51 7.65 -10.44 6.82
N ALA A 52 8.12 -9.67 7.80
CA ALA A 52 9.46 -9.09 7.79
C ALA A 52 10.24 -9.52 9.04
N GLU A 53 11.47 -10.00 8.84
CA GLU A 53 12.42 -10.33 9.91
C GLU A 53 13.79 -9.73 9.57
N GLY A 54 14.28 -8.85 10.43
CA GLY A 54 15.53 -8.11 10.18
C GLY A 54 15.44 -7.22 8.93
N ASN A 55 16.36 -7.42 7.99
CA ASN A 55 16.43 -6.68 6.73
C ASN A 55 15.65 -7.32 5.59
N TYR A 56 14.90 -8.40 5.84
CA TYR A 56 14.25 -9.17 4.79
C TYR A 56 12.73 -9.12 4.92
N ALA A 57 12.07 -9.03 3.77
CA ALA A 57 10.63 -9.25 3.65
C ALA A 57 10.38 -10.53 2.84
N TYR A 58 9.48 -11.36 3.34
CA TYR A 58 9.05 -12.61 2.75
C TYR A 58 7.62 -12.42 2.29
N VAL A 59 7.34 -12.64 1.01
CA VAL A 59 6.02 -12.39 0.41
C VAL A 59 5.51 -13.67 -0.21
N SER A 60 4.40 -14.17 0.29
CA SER A 60 3.76 -15.37 -0.25
C SER A 60 3.04 -15.08 -1.55
N SER A 61 3.03 -16.06 -2.44
CA SER A 61 2.36 -15.96 -3.74
C SER A 61 1.78 -17.29 -4.19
N TRP A 62 0.74 -17.18 -5.01
CA TRP A 62 0.06 -18.30 -5.64
C TRP A 62 -0.12 -18.06 -7.16
N HIS A 63 -0.44 -19.12 -7.92
CA HIS A 63 -0.43 -19.21 -9.40
C HIS A 63 0.93 -19.48 -10.08
N ASN A 64 1.30 -18.69 -11.09
CA ASN A 64 2.26 -19.07 -12.13
C ASN A 64 3.71 -19.01 -11.68
N THR A 65 4.00 -18.31 -10.60
CA THR A 65 5.29 -18.35 -9.90
C THR A 65 5.02 -18.40 -8.41
N SER A 66 4.29 -19.44 -8.02
CA SER A 66 3.91 -19.65 -6.64
C SER A 66 5.12 -19.90 -5.74
N GLY A 67 4.93 -19.74 -4.43
CA GLY A 67 6.01 -19.84 -3.45
C GLY A 67 6.20 -18.55 -2.64
N VAL A 68 7.39 -18.39 -2.06
CA VAL A 68 7.73 -17.25 -1.20
C VAL A 68 8.88 -16.45 -1.78
N TRP A 69 8.61 -15.19 -2.10
CA TRP A 69 9.57 -14.22 -2.60
C TRP A 69 10.30 -13.59 -1.44
N ILE A 70 11.62 -13.47 -1.54
CA ILE A 70 12.47 -12.93 -0.48
C ILE A 70 13.12 -11.66 -1.00
N PHE A 71 12.89 -10.55 -0.31
CA PHE A 71 13.42 -9.24 -0.66
C PHE A 71 14.35 -8.73 0.43
N ASP A 72 15.44 -8.09 0.04
CA ASP A 72 16.18 -7.19 0.91
C ASP A 72 15.42 -5.85 0.96
N VAL A 73 15.02 -5.45 2.15
CA VAL A 73 14.29 -4.22 2.48
C VAL A 73 15.11 -3.30 3.41
N SER A 74 16.43 -3.51 3.52
CA SER A 74 17.34 -2.65 4.28
C SER A 74 17.29 -1.18 3.84
N ASN A 75 17.06 -0.93 2.54
CA ASN A 75 16.67 0.36 2.01
C ASN A 75 15.19 0.34 1.55
N PRO A 76 14.24 0.91 2.31
CA PRO A 76 12.83 0.89 1.94
C PRO A 76 12.47 1.76 0.72
N ASP A 77 13.35 2.68 0.29
CA ASP A 77 13.15 3.45 -0.95
C ASP A 77 13.64 2.69 -2.19
N ALA A 78 14.48 1.67 -2.00
CA ALA A 78 14.99 0.83 -3.07
C ALA A 78 15.19 -0.62 -2.58
N PRO A 79 14.10 -1.35 -2.28
CA PRO A 79 14.22 -2.76 -1.95
C PRO A 79 14.69 -3.56 -3.17
N SER A 80 15.15 -4.78 -2.97
CA SER A 80 15.62 -5.63 -4.07
C SER A 80 15.22 -7.08 -3.87
N LEU A 81 14.90 -7.76 -4.98
CA LEU A 81 14.64 -9.20 -4.94
C LEU A 81 15.97 -9.93 -4.67
N VAL A 82 15.98 -10.75 -3.62
CA VAL A 82 17.12 -11.59 -3.25
C VAL A 82 16.99 -12.95 -3.93
N THR A 83 15.87 -13.64 -3.68
CA THR A 83 15.63 -14.99 -4.21
C THR A 83 14.14 -15.37 -4.09
N HIS A 84 13.79 -16.56 -4.54
CA HIS A 84 12.44 -17.11 -4.55
C HIS A 84 12.48 -18.58 -4.12
N TYR A 85 11.83 -18.88 -3.00
CA TYR A 85 11.53 -20.26 -2.63
C TYR A 85 10.35 -20.76 -3.46
N ASN A 86 10.60 -21.67 -4.40
CA ASN A 86 9.60 -22.25 -5.30
C ASN A 86 9.58 -23.78 -5.18
N PRO A 87 8.65 -24.35 -4.38
CA PRO A 87 8.51 -25.80 -4.27
C PRO A 87 7.75 -26.45 -5.44
N GLY A 88 7.39 -25.68 -6.47
CA GLY A 88 6.68 -26.13 -7.67
C GLY A 88 5.31 -25.48 -7.85
N TYR A 89 4.84 -25.44 -9.09
CA TYR A 89 3.65 -24.68 -9.51
C TYR A 89 2.29 -25.17 -8.97
N THR A 90 2.25 -26.28 -8.23
CA THR A 90 1.04 -26.79 -7.58
C THR A 90 0.91 -26.33 -6.12
N LYS A 91 1.82 -25.47 -5.67
CA LYS A 91 1.97 -25.07 -4.28
C LYS A 91 1.64 -23.60 -4.12
N ASN A 92 0.53 -23.29 -3.46
CA ASN A 92 0.00 -21.96 -3.28
C ASN A 92 0.27 -21.50 -1.85
N MET A 93 1.32 -20.72 -1.67
CA MET A 93 1.67 -20.21 -0.35
C MET A 93 0.72 -19.06 0.00
N GLN A 94 -0.07 -19.23 1.06
CA GLN A 94 -1.02 -18.22 1.53
C GLN A 94 -0.50 -17.57 2.80
N GLY A 95 -0.48 -18.31 3.91
CA GLY A 95 -0.01 -17.82 5.21
C GLY A 95 1.47 -18.09 5.41
N ILE A 96 2.18 -17.13 5.98
CA ILE A 96 3.61 -17.26 6.28
C ILE A 96 3.93 -16.74 7.67
N GLU A 97 4.90 -17.38 8.31
CA GLU A 97 5.55 -16.90 9.54
C GLU A 97 7.05 -17.15 9.40
N VAL A 98 7.88 -16.24 9.91
CA VAL A 98 9.33 -16.42 10.00
C VAL A 98 9.77 -16.14 11.42
N LEU A 99 10.48 -17.10 12.01
CA LEU A 99 10.97 -16.99 13.38
C LEU A 99 12.38 -17.58 13.48
N ASN A 100 13.34 -16.74 13.87
CA ASN A 100 14.73 -17.13 14.14
C ASN A 100 15.37 -17.85 12.94
N GLY A 101 15.18 -17.33 11.72
CA GLY A 101 15.71 -17.95 10.52
C GLY A 101 15.03 -19.27 10.13
N VAL A 102 13.80 -19.53 10.57
CA VAL A 102 12.98 -20.64 10.08
C VAL A 102 11.66 -20.10 9.55
N GLY A 103 11.31 -20.46 8.31
CA GLY A 103 10.06 -20.11 7.67
C GLY A 103 9.01 -21.22 7.80
N TYR A 104 7.76 -20.85 8.06
CA TYR A 104 6.60 -21.73 8.12
C TYR A 104 5.56 -21.25 7.11
N PHE A 105 5.42 -21.96 6.00
CA PHE A 105 4.59 -21.52 4.88
C PHE A 105 3.43 -22.49 4.64
N ALA A 106 2.20 -21.99 4.75
CA ALA A 106 0.99 -22.79 4.54
C ALA A 106 0.65 -22.87 3.05
N ASP A 107 0.58 -24.10 2.53
CA ASP A 107 0.16 -24.41 1.17
C ASP A 107 -1.34 -24.76 1.11
N ASP A 108 -2.13 -23.89 0.48
CA ASP A 108 -3.56 -24.14 0.25
C ASP A 108 -3.83 -25.16 -0.87
N GLY A 109 -2.81 -25.50 -1.66
CA GLY A 109 -2.84 -26.49 -2.74
C GLY A 109 -2.70 -27.94 -2.26
N GLY A 110 -2.80 -28.19 -0.94
CA GLY A 110 -2.81 -29.52 -0.35
C GLY A 110 -1.43 -30.07 0.06
N GLY A 111 -0.39 -29.25 0.11
CA GLY A 111 0.96 -29.61 0.58
C GLY A 111 1.20 -29.44 2.08
N GLY A 112 0.24 -28.89 2.82
CA GLY A 112 0.38 -28.71 4.27
C GLY A 112 1.25 -27.50 4.63
N VAL A 113 2.17 -27.66 5.58
CA VAL A 113 3.08 -26.59 6.02
C VAL A 113 4.51 -26.92 5.61
N HIS A 114 5.13 -26.02 4.87
CA HIS A 114 6.54 -26.09 4.50
C HIS A 114 7.38 -25.45 5.61
N ILE A 115 8.37 -26.18 6.11
CA ILE A 115 9.34 -25.67 7.09
C ILE A 115 10.66 -25.47 6.34
N VAL A 116 11.11 -24.23 6.23
CA VAL A 116 12.24 -23.82 5.37
C VAL A 116 13.34 -23.19 6.23
N ASP A 117 14.58 -23.60 6.02
CA ASP A 117 15.75 -22.97 6.65
C ASP A 117 16.03 -21.63 5.96
N LEU A 118 15.91 -20.54 6.72
CA LEU A 118 16.15 -19.17 6.28
C LEU A 118 17.34 -18.55 7.01
N SER A 119 18.20 -19.36 7.64
CA SER A 119 19.41 -18.89 8.31
C SER A 119 20.35 -18.15 7.35
N ASN A 120 20.29 -18.50 6.05
CA ASN A 120 20.87 -17.72 4.97
C ASN A 120 19.79 -17.39 3.91
N PRO A 121 19.15 -16.20 3.99
CA PRO A 121 18.02 -15.86 3.13
C PRO A 121 18.38 -15.67 1.64
N VAL A 122 19.67 -15.62 1.29
CA VAL A 122 20.11 -15.66 -0.12
C VAL A 122 20.11 -17.06 -0.72
N LEU A 123 20.10 -18.10 0.13
CA LEU A 123 20.13 -19.52 -0.21
C LEU A 123 19.22 -20.32 0.74
N PRO A 124 17.90 -20.08 0.69
CA PRO A 124 16.89 -20.80 1.46
C PRO A 124 16.64 -22.22 0.94
#